data_AF-A0A2G3Q092-F1
#
_entry.id   AF-A0A2G3Q092-F1
#
_cell.length_a   1.000
_cell.length_b   1.000
_cell.length_c   1.000
_cell.angle_alpha   90.00
_cell.angle_beta   90.00
_cell.angle_gamma   90.00
#
_symmetry.space_group_name_H-M   'P 1'
#
loop_
_entity.id
_entity.type
_entity.pdbx_description
1 polymer ?
#
loop_
_entity_poly.entity_id
_entity_poly.type
_entity_poly.pdbx_seq_one_letter_code
_entity_poly.pdbx_strand_id
1 'polypeptide(L)'
;MFKWQSLYPLLLLVLGIITYFITLRYKIRTSSRSKEEILEEFFEKELEASQVVRGTLPQELFIPINTEAIPASPDVELESLYQKVLTIGKLPMVNLKEKSNRDLKKLYGINHLDTLITYEKNYDTFIDILIKYGTILNEKNYTEAAQLTLEYALDYGCDRSRPYFILAELYSKQKNTTRLTRLKVLAQTKLLTSPYLSKVLHHIDELQETCK
;
A
#
# COMPACT_ATOMS: atom_id res chain seq x y z
N MET A 1 -65.06 7.15 36.81
CA MET A 1 -64.85 6.04 35.85
C MET A 1 -63.48 6.22 35.19
N PHE A 2 -62.44 5.59 35.74
CA PHE A 2 -61.08 5.66 35.19
C PHE A 2 -60.99 4.70 34.00
N LYS A 3 -60.77 5.23 32.79
CA LYS A 3 -60.79 4.42 31.55
C LYS A 3 -59.50 3.59 31.46
N TRP A 4 -59.59 2.32 31.83
CA TRP A 4 -58.51 1.31 31.75
C TRP A 4 -58.00 1.05 30.31
N GLN A 5 -58.67 1.57 29.28
CA GLN A 5 -58.32 1.37 27.86
C GLN A 5 -57.06 2.13 27.42
N SER A 6 -56.66 3.22 28.07
CA SER A 6 -55.46 3.99 27.67
C SER A 6 -54.15 3.48 28.27
N LEU A 7 -54.20 2.60 29.28
CA LEU A 7 -53.02 2.02 29.94
C LEU A 7 -52.47 0.79 29.22
N TYR A 8 -53.33 0.01 28.57
CA TYR A 8 -52.96 -1.19 27.83
C TYR A 8 -51.92 -0.95 26.71
N PRO A 9 -52.06 0.09 25.84
CA PRO A 9 -51.06 0.34 24.80
C PRO A 9 -49.71 0.76 25.38
N LEU A 10 -49.70 1.47 26.51
CA LEU A 10 -48.47 1.91 27.18
C LEU A 10 -47.73 0.72 27.81
N LEU A 11 -48.47 -0.23 28.40
CA LEU A 11 -47.90 -1.45 28.99
C LEU A 11 -47.30 -2.39 27.92
N LEU A 12 -47.97 -2.51 26.75
CA LEU A 12 -47.42 -3.25 25.60
C LEU A 12 -46.16 -2.61 25.02
N LEU A 13 -46.10 -1.27 24.97
CA LEU A 13 -44.93 -0.55 24.50
C LEU A 13 -43.74 -0.77 25.44
N VAL A 14 -43.97 -0.72 26.76
CA VAL A 14 -42.94 -1.00 27.77
C VAL A 14 -42.44 -2.45 27.68
N LEU A 15 -43.33 -3.44 27.51
CA LEU A 15 -42.94 -4.84 27.32
C LEU A 15 -42.14 -5.05 26.02
N GLY A 16 -42.52 -4.37 24.93
CA GLY A 16 -41.77 -4.37 23.67
C GLY A 16 -40.36 -3.80 23.81
N ILE A 17 -40.20 -2.71 24.57
CA ILE A 17 -38.90 -2.11 24.86
C ILE A 17 -38.03 -3.06 25.69
N ILE A 18 -38.58 -3.68 26.73
CA ILE A 18 -37.85 -4.61 27.60
C ILE A 18 -37.34 -5.82 26.81
N THR A 19 -38.20 -6.43 25.99
CA THR A 19 -37.82 -7.58 25.16
C THR A 19 -36.78 -7.21 24.09
N TYR A 20 -36.85 -6.01 23.52
CA TYR A 20 -35.83 -5.47 22.62
C TYR A 20 -34.47 -5.30 23.32
N PHE A 21 -34.43 -4.73 24.53
CA PHE A 21 -33.17 -4.58 25.27
C PHE A 21 -32.53 -5.91 25.66
N ILE A 22 -33.34 -6.92 26.02
CA ILE A 22 -32.85 -8.27 26.36
C ILE A 22 -32.20 -8.93 25.14
N THR A 23 -32.86 -8.89 23.98
CA THR A 23 -32.33 -9.46 22.74
C THR A 23 -31.09 -8.71 22.24
N LEU A 24 -31.05 -7.38 22.38
CA LEU A 24 -29.89 -6.57 22.05
C LEU A 24 -28.68 -6.92 22.92
N ARG A 25 -28.86 -7.07 24.24
CA ARG A 25 -27.78 -7.49 25.16
C ARG A 25 -27.27 -8.89 24.85
N TYR A 26 -28.17 -9.83 24.53
CA TYR A 26 -27.77 -11.19 24.15
C TYR A 26 -26.94 -11.19 22.85
N LYS A 27 -27.35 -10.40 21.85
CA LYS A 27 -26.64 -10.25 20.58
C LYS A 27 -25.28 -9.56 20.74
N ILE A 28 -25.20 -8.54 21.59
CA ILE A 28 -23.93 -7.89 21.92
C ILE A 28 -23.00 -8.89 22.61
N ARG A 29 -23.48 -9.61 23.64
CA ARG A 29 -22.67 -10.56 24.42
C ARG A 29 -22.14 -11.73 23.58
N THR A 30 -22.93 -12.27 22.65
CA THR A 30 -22.44 -13.32 21.73
C THR A 30 -21.40 -12.77 20.74
N SER A 31 -21.57 -11.52 20.26
CA SER A 31 -20.58 -10.86 19.40
C SER A 31 -19.30 -10.45 20.16
N SER A 32 -19.41 -10.17 21.46
CA SER A 32 -18.29 -9.84 22.33
C SER A 32 -17.46 -11.08 22.64
N ARG A 33 -18.10 -12.22 22.93
CA ARG A 33 -17.40 -13.47 23.23
C ARG A 33 -16.63 -14.01 22.02
N SER A 34 -17.21 -13.97 20.82
CA SER A 34 -16.48 -14.37 19.61
C SER A 34 -15.32 -13.41 19.30
N LYS A 35 -15.46 -12.11 19.58
CA LYS A 35 -14.37 -11.15 19.43
C LYS A 35 -13.30 -11.34 20.50
N GLU A 36 -13.66 -11.63 21.75
CA GLU A 36 -12.74 -11.91 22.86
C GLU A 36 -11.97 -13.20 22.59
N GLU A 37 -12.61 -14.29 22.17
CA GLU A 37 -11.93 -15.54 21.81
C GLU A 37 -10.95 -15.34 20.63
N ILE A 38 -11.37 -14.60 19.60
CA ILE A 38 -10.49 -14.24 18.47
C ILE A 38 -9.32 -13.37 18.95
N LEU A 39 -9.57 -12.40 19.83
CA LEU A 39 -8.56 -11.49 20.38
C LEU A 39 -7.58 -12.20 21.32
N GLU A 40 -8.07 -13.10 22.17
CA GLU A 40 -7.27 -13.96 23.05
C GLU A 40 -6.44 -14.93 22.23
N GLU A 41 -7.02 -15.57 21.22
CA GLU A 41 -6.29 -16.42 20.28
C GLU A 41 -5.25 -15.62 19.49
N PHE A 42 -5.53 -14.36 19.14
CA PHE A 42 -4.53 -13.44 18.57
C PHE A 42 -3.42 -13.12 19.57
N PHE A 43 -3.73 -12.81 20.82
CA PHE A 43 -2.76 -12.45 21.86
C PHE A 43 -1.89 -13.61 22.32
N GLU A 44 -2.44 -14.82 22.47
CA GLU A 44 -1.67 -16.03 22.76
C GLU A 44 -0.69 -16.33 21.62
N LYS A 45 -1.15 -16.19 20.37
CA LYS A 45 -0.31 -16.31 19.18
C LYS A 45 0.72 -15.19 19.05
N GLU A 46 0.47 -13.99 19.59
CA GLU A 46 1.45 -12.90 19.68
C GLU A 46 2.52 -13.16 20.75
N LEU A 47 2.13 -13.72 21.89
CA LEU A 47 3.02 -14.10 22.98
C LEU A 47 4.00 -15.20 22.56
N GLU A 48 3.52 -16.23 21.85
CA GLU A 48 4.36 -17.31 21.31
C GLU A 48 5.39 -16.80 20.30
N ALA A 49 5.01 -15.85 19.44
CA ALA A 49 5.92 -15.26 18.45
C ALA A 49 6.97 -14.34 19.10
N SER A 50 6.69 -13.80 20.29
CA SER A 50 7.57 -12.90 21.02
C SER A 50 8.75 -13.61 21.72
N GLN A 51 8.70 -14.94 21.84
CA GLN A 51 9.70 -15.74 22.58
C GLN A 51 10.90 -16.21 21.72
N VAL A 52 10.92 -15.92 20.42
CA VAL A 52 11.99 -16.40 19.53
C VAL A 52 13.01 -15.28 19.25
N VAL A 53 14.16 -15.33 19.94
CA VAL A 53 15.34 -14.52 19.58
C VAL A 53 16.21 -15.37 18.65
N ARG A 54 16.30 -14.98 17.37
CA ARG A 54 17.23 -15.58 16.41
C ARG A 54 17.93 -14.50 15.56
N GLY A 55 19.23 -14.74 15.37
CA GLY A 55 20.20 -14.29 14.36
C GLY A 55 20.01 -13.05 13.49
N THR A 56 21.15 -12.51 13.04
CA THR A 56 21.33 -11.43 12.06
C THR A 56 20.38 -11.54 10.85
N LEU A 57 19.88 -10.38 10.37
CA LEU A 57 18.96 -10.30 9.22
C LEU A 57 19.56 -10.96 7.95
N PRO A 58 18.78 -11.79 7.23
CA PRO A 58 19.23 -12.43 6.00
C PRO A 58 19.40 -11.41 4.87
N GLN A 59 20.42 -11.60 4.03
CA GLN A 59 20.72 -10.69 2.93
C GLN A 59 19.63 -10.65 1.84
N GLU A 60 18.84 -11.72 1.70
CA GLU A 60 17.72 -11.80 0.74
C GLU A 60 16.58 -10.83 1.04
N LEU A 61 16.54 -10.27 2.26
CA LEU A 61 15.54 -9.30 2.66
C LEU A 61 15.80 -7.91 2.03
N PHE A 62 17.06 -7.61 1.71
CA PHE A 62 17.48 -6.31 1.23
C PHE A 62 17.27 -6.18 -0.27
N ILE A 63 16.79 -5.02 -0.69
CA ILE A 63 16.65 -4.67 -2.09
C ILE A 63 17.97 -4.07 -2.58
N PRO A 64 18.69 -4.71 -3.51
CA PRO A 64 19.91 -4.14 -4.08
C PRO A 64 19.52 -2.99 -5.02
N ILE A 65 19.89 -1.76 -4.66
CA ILE A 65 19.63 -0.57 -5.48
C ILE A 65 20.84 -0.30 -6.38
N ASN A 66 20.62 -0.27 -7.68
CA ASN A 66 21.61 0.22 -8.65
C ASN A 66 21.42 1.72 -8.90
N THR A 67 22.15 2.57 -8.19
CA THR A 67 22.04 4.03 -8.36
C THR A 67 22.53 4.53 -9.72
N GLU A 68 23.32 3.76 -10.47
CA GLU A 68 23.84 4.15 -11.79
C GLU A 68 22.78 4.11 -12.89
N ALA A 69 21.69 3.36 -12.68
CA ALA A 69 20.58 3.26 -13.63
C ALA A 69 19.67 4.51 -13.64
N ILE A 70 19.83 5.43 -12.68
CA ILE A 70 19.01 6.63 -12.57
C ILE A 70 19.66 7.75 -13.38
N PRO A 71 19.00 8.26 -14.44
CA PRO A 71 19.58 9.28 -15.31
C PRO A 71 19.78 10.59 -14.55
N ALA A 72 20.95 11.21 -14.72
CA ALA A 72 21.20 12.55 -14.24
C ALA A 72 20.50 13.59 -15.14
N SER A 73 20.07 14.70 -14.54
CA SER A 73 19.48 15.82 -15.29
C SER A 73 20.51 16.94 -15.44
N PRO A 74 20.56 17.64 -16.59
CA PRO A 74 21.39 18.83 -16.77
C PRO A 74 20.86 20.05 -15.99
N ASP A 75 19.66 19.95 -15.41
CA ASP A 75 18.98 21.05 -14.74
C ASP A 75 19.42 21.19 -13.27
N VAL A 76 19.98 22.36 -12.94
CA VAL A 76 20.49 22.72 -11.62
C VAL A 76 19.41 22.65 -10.53
N GLU A 77 18.14 22.94 -10.86
CA GLU A 77 17.06 22.88 -9.88
C GLU A 77 16.75 21.43 -9.46
N LEU A 78 16.99 20.47 -10.36
CA LEU A 78 16.76 19.05 -10.12
C LEU A 78 17.95 18.35 -9.46
N GLU A 79 19.13 18.97 -9.48
CA GLU A 79 20.34 18.40 -8.89
C GLU A 79 20.17 18.09 -7.40
N SER A 80 19.54 18.98 -6.65
CA SER A 80 19.26 18.76 -5.23
C SER A 80 18.37 17.53 -4.98
N LEU A 81 17.40 17.29 -5.87
CA LEU A 81 16.48 16.16 -5.79
C LEU A 81 17.19 14.87 -6.22
N TYR A 82 18.00 14.93 -7.27
CA TYR A 82 18.83 13.82 -7.74
C TYR A 82 19.83 13.35 -6.67
N GLN A 83 20.56 14.27 -6.03
CA GLN A 83 21.46 13.94 -4.92
C GLN A 83 20.73 13.31 -3.73
N LYS A 84 19.49 13.73 -3.48
CA LYS A 84 18.64 13.11 -2.45
C LYS A 84 18.26 11.68 -2.83
N VAL A 85 17.92 11.41 -4.08
CA VAL A 85 17.67 10.04 -4.59
C VAL A 85 18.92 9.18 -4.37
N LEU A 86 20.10 9.67 -4.75
CA LEU A 86 21.36 8.92 -4.60
C LEU A 86 21.71 8.66 -3.13
N THR A 87 21.51 9.64 -2.26
CA THR A 87 21.80 9.52 -0.82
C THR A 87 20.90 8.47 -0.18
N ILE A 88 19.60 8.51 -0.49
CA ILE A 88 18.64 7.55 0.06
C ILE A 88 18.85 6.17 -0.56
N GLY A 89 19.16 6.08 -1.86
CA GLY A 89 19.44 4.82 -2.56
C GLY A 89 20.63 4.03 -1.99
N LYS A 90 21.53 4.67 -1.22
CA LYS A 90 22.62 4.01 -0.50
C LYS A 90 22.21 3.43 0.85
N LEU A 91 21.03 3.80 1.36
CA LEU A 91 20.52 3.29 2.63
C LEU A 91 19.95 1.87 2.44
N PRO A 92 20.06 1.01 3.45
CA PRO A 92 19.40 -0.29 3.45
C PRO A 92 17.88 -0.12 3.35
N MET A 93 17.27 -0.92 2.47
CA MET A 93 15.84 -0.90 2.16
C MET A 93 15.27 -2.30 2.10
N VAL A 94 14.02 -2.42 2.53
CA VAL A 94 13.24 -3.66 2.49
C VAL A 94 11.81 -3.31 2.10
N ASN A 95 11.18 -4.10 1.23
CA ASN A 95 9.75 -4.00 0.98
C ASN A 95 9.02 -5.09 1.78
N LEU A 96 8.32 -4.68 2.83
CA LEU A 96 7.62 -5.58 3.75
C LEU A 96 6.13 -5.74 3.42
N LYS A 97 5.62 -5.08 2.38
CA LYS A 97 4.17 -5.08 2.04
C LYS A 97 3.59 -6.47 1.77
N GLU A 98 4.43 -7.41 1.33
CA GLU A 98 4.04 -8.79 1.07
C GLU A 98 4.22 -9.72 2.30
N LYS A 99 4.70 -9.20 3.44
CA LYS A 99 4.97 -9.98 4.67
C LYS A 99 4.05 -9.52 5.81
N SER A 100 3.40 -10.47 6.50
CA SER A 100 2.61 -10.15 7.68
C SER A 100 3.53 -9.79 8.85
N ASN A 101 3.14 -8.83 9.69
CA ASN A 101 3.85 -8.48 10.94
C ASN A 101 4.11 -9.72 11.81
N ARG A 102 3.22 -10.72 11.77
CA ARG A 102 3.39 -12.00 12.47
C ARG A 102 4.56 -12.80 11.91
N ASP A 103 4.69 -12.87 10.59
CA ASP A 103 5.79 -13.54 9.91
C ASP A 103 7.11 -12.82 10.19
N LEU A 104 7.10 -11.49 10.23
CA LEU A 104 8.27 -10.68 10.58
C LEU A 104 8.73 -10.93 12.02
N LYS A 105 7.80 -10.93 12.99
CA LYS A 105 8.11 -11.24 14.39
C LYS A 105 8.67 -12.66 14.55
N LYS A 106 8.07 -13.64 13.86
CA LYS A 106 8.51 -15.05 13.90
C LYS A 106 9.87 -15.28 13.24
N LEU A 107 10.17 -14.55 12.16
CA LEU A 107 11.39 -14.72 11.38
C LEU A 107 12.59 -13.94 11.95
N TYR A 108 12.36 -12.73 12.48
CA TYR A 108 13.43 -11.79 12.83
C TYR A 108 13.45 -11.39 14.31
N GLY A 109 12.44 -11.77 15.10
CA GLY A 109 12.33 -11.39 16.50
C GLY A 109 11.98 -9.91 16.71
N ILE A 110 11.52 -9.57 17.91
CA ILE A 110 11.07 -8.20 18.25
C ILE A 110 12.21 -7.17 18.11
N ASN A 111 13.45 -7.57 18.45
CA ASN A 111 14.60 -6.67 18.51
C ASN A 111 14.98 -6.06 17.15
N HIS A 112 14.61 -6.69 16.03
CA HIS A 112 14.90 -6.18 14.68
C HIS A 112 13.73 -5.40 14.08
N LEU A 113 12.56 -5.35 14.73
CA LEU A 113 11.36 -4.76 14.15
C LEU A 113 11.52 -3.25 13.91
N ASP A 114 12.08 -2.50 14.86
CA ASP A 114 12.32 -1.06 14.71
C ASP A 114 13.29 -0.75 13.55
N THR A 115 14.26 -1.63 13.34
CA THR A 115 15.22 -1.54 12.24
C THR A 115 14.54 -1.82 10.89
N LEU A 116 13.69 -2.85 10.84
CA LEU A 116 12.92 -3.20 9.65
C LEU A 116 11.90 -2.12 9.26
N ILE A 117 11.23 -1.52 10.24
CA ILE A 117 10.34 -0.36 10.01
C ILE A 117 11.13 0.81 9.42
N THR A 118 12.35 1.05 9.90
CA THR A 118 13.22 2.10 9.35
C THR A 118 13.60 1.79 7.91
N TYR A 119 13.93 0.54 7.58
CA TYR A 119 14.30 0.14 6.22
C TYR A 119 13.10 0.15 5.25
N GLU A 120 11.90 -0.17 5.73
CA GLU A 120 10.66 -0.02 4.96
C GLU A 120 10.36 1.46 4.70
N LYS A 121 10.54 2.33 5.71
CA LYS A 121 10.42 3.77 5.52
C LYS A 121 11.42 4.32 4.50
N ASN A 122 12.66 3.82 4.50
CA ASN A 122 13.66 4.18 3.50
C ASN A 122 13.17 3.80 2.09
N TYR A 123 12.60 2.60 1.93
CA TYR A 123 12.01 2.14 0.67
C TYR A 123 10.87 3.04 0.20
N ASP A 124 9.86 3.31 1.05
CA ASP A 124 8.74 4.17 0.66
C ASP A 124 9.23 5.58 0.30
N THR A 125 10.17 6.13 1.09
CA THR A 125 10.77 7.45 0.81
C THR A 125 11.52 7.46 -0.52
N PHE A 126 12.25 6.38 -0.83
CA PHE A 126 12.97 6.25 -2.08
C PHE A 126 12.01 6.24 -3.28
N ILE A 127 10.96 5.42 -3.23
CA ILE A 127 9.93 5.37 -4.27
C ILE A 127 9.25 6.73 -4.45
N ASP A 128 8.84 7.39 -3.36
CA ASP A 128 8.15 8.68 -3.46
C ASP A 128 9.05 9.77 -4.09
N ILE A 129 10.34 9.78 -3.78
CA ILE A 129 11.28 10.75 -4.39
C ILE A 129 11.55 10.40 -5.85
N LEU A 130 11.70 9.11 -6.21
CA LEU A 130 11.84 8.71 -7.62
C LEU A 130 10.64 9.15 -8.46
N ILE A 131 9.43 8.94 -7.95
CA ILE A 131 8.19 9.37 -8.62
C ILE A 131 8.18 10.89 -8.77
N LYS A 132 8.55 11.62 -7.72
CA LYS A 132 8.64 13.08 -7.77
C LYS A 132 9.66 13.54 -8.81
N TYR A 133 10.84 12.93 -8.83
CA TYR A 133 11.92 13.24 -9.77
C TYR A 133 11.47 12.98 -11.22
N GLY A 134 10.96 11.78 -11.51
CA GLY A 134 10.46 11.41 -12.85
C GLY A 134 9.28 12.27 -13.31
N THR A 135 8.41 12.67 -12.39
CA THR A 135 7.30 13.60 -12.69
C THR A 135 7.83 14.97 -13.12
N ILE A 136 8.75 15.55 -12.37
CA ILE A 136 9.30 16.88 -12.67
C ILE A 136 10.11 16.83 -13.98
N LEU A 137 10.84 15.74 -14.23
CA LEU A 137 11.51 15.52 -15.51
C LEU A 137 10.52 15.54 -16.69
N ASN A 138 9.37 14.88 -16.54
CA ASN A 138 8.33 14.88 -17.56
C ASN A 138 7.73 16.28 -17.77
N GLU A 139 7.45 17.02 -16.69
CA GLU A 139 6.95 18.40 -16.73
C GLU A 139 7.93 19.36 -17.44
N LYS A 140 9.24 19.11 -17.32
CA LYS A 140 10.29 19.86 -18.00
C LYS A 140 10.65 19.32 -19.40
N ASN A 141 9.85 18.41 -19.95
CA ASN A 141 10.03 17.77 -21.26
C ASN A 141 11.28 16.88 -21.42
N TYR A 142 11.95 16.49 -20.32
CA TYR A 142 13.00 15.47 -20.33
C TYR A 142 12.39 14.07 -20.36
N THR A 143 11.67 13.77 -21.44
CA THR A 143 10.79 12.60 -21.57
C THR A 143 11.52 11.26 -21.44
N GLU A 144 12.70 11.11 -22.03
CA GLU A 144 13.49 9.88 -21.95
C GLU A 144 13.97 9.61 -20.51
N ALA A 145 14.53 10.63 -19.84
CA ALA A 145 14.99 10.52 -18.46
C ALA A 145 13.81 10.26 -17.49
N ALA A 146 12.68 10.92 -17.73
CA ALA A 146 11.45 10.70 -16.97
C ALA A 146 10.97 9.25 -17.11
N GLN A 147 10.95 8.73 -18.34
CA GLN A 147 10.54 7.37 -18.61
C GLN A 147 11.43 6.36 -17.90
N LEU A 148 12.76 6.46 -18.04
CA LEU A 148 13.71 5.55 -17.40
C LEU A 148 13.58 5.58 -15.87
N THR A 149 13.44 6.78 -15.29
CA THR A 149 13.26 6.94 -13.84
C THR A 149 11.97 6.27 -13.34
N LEU A 150 10.87 6.45 -14.06
CA LEU A 150 9.57 5.90 -13.66
C LEU A 150 9.48 4.40 -13.92
N GLU A 151 10.06 3.90 -15.01
CA GLU A 151 10.23 2.45 -15.27
C GLU A 151 11.03 1.81 -14.13
N TYR A 152 12.13 2.44 -13.72
CA TYR A 152 12.96 1.98 -12.61
C TYR A 152 12.14 1.87 -11.31
N ALA A 153 11.30 2.86 -11.00
CA ALA A 153 10.41 2.78 -9.83
C ALA A 153 9.42 1.61 -9.90
N LEU A 154 8.90 1.27 -11.09
CA LEU A 154 8.01 0.11 -11.26
C LEU A 154 8.74 -1.22 -11.03
N ASP A 155 10.00 -1.33 -11.46
CA ASP A 155 10.80 -2.55 -11.30
C ASP A 155 11.03 -2.90 -9.82
N TYR A 156 11.09 -1.89 -8.93
CA TYR A 156 11.18 -2.10 -7.48
C TYR A 156 9.83 -2.33 -6.78
N GLY A 157 8.73 -2.46 -7.53
CA GLY A 157 7.42 -2.77 -6.97
C GLY A 157 6.63 -1.55 -6.51
N CYS A 158 6.77 -0.42 -7.21
CA CYS A 158 5.93 0.76 -6.99
C CYS A 158 4.43 0.43 -7.12
N ASP A 159 3.69 0.78 -6.07
CA ASP A 159 2.23 0.62 -5.91
C ASP A 159 1.49 1.98 -5.98
N ARG A 160 2.14 3.02 -6.49
CA ARG A 160 1.53 4.35 -6.70
C ARG A 160 0.98 4.43 -8.12
N SER A 161 -0.16 5.10 -8.30
CA SER A 161 -0.82 5.21 -9.61
C SER A 161 -0.17 6.22 -10.57
N ARG A 162 0.46 7.28 -10.04
CA ARG A 162 1.02 8.40 -10.84
C ARG A 162 2.02 7.95 -11.93
N PRO A 163 3.00 7.06 -11.65
CA PRO A 163 3.92 6.56 -12.68
C PRO A 163 3.21 5.86 -13.83
N TYR A 164 2.14 5.11 -13.56
CA TYR A 164 1.40 4.41 -14.60
C TYR A 164 0.70 5.37 -15.56
N PHE A 165 0.12 6.47 -15.06
CA PHE A 165 -0.47 7.49 -15.93
C PHE A 165 0.59 8.13 -16.85
N ILE A 166 1.70 8.59 -16.27
CA ILE A 166 2.77 9.26 -17.03
C ILE A 166 3.38 8.31 -18.07
N LEU A 167 3.70 7.07 -17.68
CA LEU A 167 4.26 6.08 -18.60
C LEU A 167 3.28 5.68 -19.70
N ALA A 168 1.97 5.60 -19.39
CA ALA A 168 0.97 5.31 -20.42
C ALA A 168 0.91 6.42 -21.48
N GLU A 169 0.91 7.68 -21.06
CA GLU A 169 0.96 8.81 -21.99
C GLU A 169 2.25 8.81 -22.84
N LEU A 170 3.40 8.53 -22.23
CA LEU A 170 4.69 8.47 -22.92
C LEU A 170 4.72 7.33 -23.95
N TYR A 171 4.27 6.12 -23.58
CA TYR A 171 4.22 4.99 -24.50
C TYR A 171 3.20 5.19 -25.64
N SER A 172 2.08 5.84 -25.36
CA SER A 172 1.09 6.20 -26.37
C SER A 172 1.67 7.18 -27.40
N LYS A 173 2.38 8.23 -26.95
CA LYS A 173 3.09 9.16 -27.84
C LYS A 173 4.12 8.46 -28.73
N GLN A 174 4.74 7.39 -28.22
CA GLN A 174 5.69 6.54 -28.97
C GLN A 174 5.01 5.48 -29.83
N LYS A 175 3.67 5.39 -29.82
CA LYS A 175 2.87 4.34 -30.47
C LYS A 175 3.30 2.92 -30.07
N ASN A 176 3.77 2.75 -28.83
CA ASN A 176 4.29 1.48 -28.34
C ASN A 176 3.20 0.69 -27.59
N THR A 177 2.34 0.01 -28.36
CA THR A 177 1.22 -0.78 -27.83
C THR A 177 1.65 -1.98 -26.99
N THR A 178 2.83 -2.55 -27.26
CA THR A 178 3.41 -3.65 -26.47
C THR A 178 3.74 -3.20 -25.06
N ARG A 179 4.40 -2.05 -24.91
CA ARG A 179 4.72 -1.48 -23.58
C ARG A 179 3.46 -1.08 -22.82
N LEU A 180 2.44 -0.53 -23.49
CA LEU A 180 1.14 -0.26 -22.88
C LEU A 180 0.47 -1.53 -22.34
N THR A 181 0.52 -2.62 -23.11
CA THR A 181 -0.06 -3.91 -22.69
C THR A 181 0.67 -4.47 -21.47
N ARG A 182 2.02 -4.41 -21.46
CA ARG A 182 2.81 -4.81 -20.29
C ARG A 182 2.51 -3.95 -19.07
N LEU A 183 2.37 -2.63 -19.26
CA LEU A 183 2.03 -1.69 -18.20
C LEU A 183 0.66 -2.01 -17.57
N LYS A 184 -0.33 -2.41 -18.40
CA LYS A 184 -1.65 -2.85 -17.94
C LYS A 184 -1.55 -4.06 -17.01
N VAL A 185 -0.79 -5.07 -17.40
CA VAL A 185 -0.57 -6.28 -16.58
C VAL A 185 0.13 -5.93 -15.26
N LEU A 186 1.16 -5.09 -15.32
CA LEU A 186 1.86 -4.61 -14.12
C LEU A 186 0.91 -3.87 -13.17
N ALA A 187 0.08 -2.96 -13.70
CA ALA A 187 -0.92 -2.25 -12.90
C ALA A 187 -1.88 -3.22 -12.20
N GLN A 188 -2.40 -4.22 -12.91
CA GLN A 188 -3.28 -5.24 -12.33
C GLN A 188 -2.62 -6.03 -11.20
N THR A 189 -1.32 -6.31 -11.29
CA THR A 189 -0.62 -7.07 -10.24
C THR A 189 -0.22 -6.22 -9.03
N LYS A 190 0.26 -4.99 -9.25
CA LYS A 190 0.84 -4.17 -8.18
C LYS A 190 -0.14 -3.17 -7.55
N LEU A 191 -1.24 -2.83 -8.22
CA LEU A 191 -2.27 -1.91 -7.72
C LEU A 191 -3.56 -2.64 -7.26
N LEU A 192 -3.52 -3.95 -7.01
CA LEU A 192 -4.69 -4.77 -6.63
C LEU A 192 -5.51 -4.19 -5.47
N THR A 193 -4.85 -3.62 -4.47
CA THR A 193 -5.47 -3.01 -3.29
C THR A 193 -5.77 -1.52 -3.45
N SER A 194 -5.33 -0.90 -4.55
CA SER A 194 -5.44 0.53 -4.77
C SER A 194 -6.80 0.90 -5.36
N PRO A 195 -7.50 1.91 -4.80
CA PRO A 195 -8.77 2.38 -5.37
C PRO A 195 -8.60 3.04 -6.75
N TYR A 196 -7.36 3.36 -7.16
CA TYR A 196 -7.07 3.99 -8.44
C TYR A 196 -6.83 3.01 -9.59
N LEU A 197 -6.81 1.70 -9.32
CA LEU A 197 -6.56 0.67 -10.34
C LEU A 197 -7.53 0.81 -11.52
N SER A 198 -8.83 0.89 -11.26
CA SER A 198 -9.86 1.01 -12.31
C SER A 198 -9.61 2.20 -13.22
N LYS A 199 -9.24 3.35 -12.64
CA LYS A 199 -8.95 4.58 -13.38
C LYS A 199 -7.69 4.44 -14.24
N VAL A 200 -6.64 3.81 -13.71
CA VAL A 200 -5.40 3.54 -14.47
C VAL A 200 -5.68 2.62 -15.65
N LEU A 201 -6.44 1.54 -15.44
CA LEU A 201 -6.77 0.59 -16.52
C LEU A 201 -7.62 1.22 -17.61
N HIS A 202 -8.66 1.98 -17.23
CA HIS A 202 -9.51 2.70 -18.18
C HIS A 202 -8.68 3.65 -19.05
N HIS A 203 -7.78 4.40 -18.43
CA HIS A 203 -6.93 5.33 -19.16
C HIS A 203 -5.97 4.64 -20.14
N ILE A 204 -5.38 3.50 -19.73
CA ILE A 204 -4.54 2.71 -20.64
C ILE A 204 -5.37 2.18 -21.82
N ASP A 205 -6.61 1.75 -21.59
CA ASP A 205 -7.49 1.23 -22.64
C ASP A 205 -7.89 2.31 -23.66
N GLU A 206 -8.25 3.51 -23.19
CA GLU A 206 -8.50 4.68 -24.05
C GLU A 206 -7.27 4.99 -24.94
N LEU A 207 -6.06 4.95 -24.36
CA LEU A 207 -4.83 5.21 -25.10
C LEU A 207 -4.48 4.10 -26.09
N GLN A 208 -4.86 2.85 -25.83
CA GLN A 208 -4.69 1.75 -26.78
C GLN A 208 -5.62 1.88 -27.99
N GLU A 209 -6.85 2.36 -27.79
CA GLU A 209 -7.79 2.60 -28.89
C GLU A 209 -7.36 3.73 -29.81
N THR A 210 -6.78 4.80 -29.25
CA THR A 210 -6.26 5.94 -30.04
C THR A 210 -4.96 5.63 -30.81
N CYS A 211 -4.25 4.56 -30.45
CA CYS A 211 -3.04 4.13 -31.15
C CYS A 211 -3.29 3.12 -32.29
N LYS A 212 -4.53 2.60 -32.44
CA LYS A 212 -4.93 1.74 -33.55
C LYS A 212 -5.21 2.56 -34.80
#